data_AF-Q5HXT7-F1
#
_entry.id   AF-Q5HXT7-F1
#
_cell.length_a   1.000
_cell.length_b   1.000
_cell.length_c   1.000
_cell.angle_alpha   90.00
_cell.angle_beta   90.00
_cell.angle_gamma   90.00
#
_symmetry.space_group_name_H-M   'P 1'
#
loop_
_entity.id
_entity.type
_entity.pdbx_description
1 polymer ?
#
loop_
_entity_poly.entity_id
_entity_poly.type
_entity_poly.pdbx_seq_one_letter_code
_entity_poly.pdbx_strand_id
1 'polypeptide(L)'
;MSAPFALLGLPAALFVGALLGERVTRSWQKSLVTGATMLPVLGLLVLAGQRMSLATFLLGTGVCALVLPSLQRPALALLVASPVLIGLLASASPEAFGHLVTKTQTQLAHFASSPYGQIYNRAAVMIEAHPAMGLGDDAFRHYCRSEEFLRPGPSHLQPDGGGVLVCVQHTHNHVLEAATNSGFPGAALFITMIGSWWLVLGRTARRQVGLSAEEIGWRVGLFGAAVLHEWPLSSQSAFLNMPLGGIAFLLLGAGLAEAVRDLRSDRPDVEETARGALTLSQRPHG
;
A
#
# COMPACT_ATOMS: atom_id res chain seq x y z
N MET A 1 8.89 -4.37 -5.95
CA MET A 1 7.49 -4.80 -6.04
C MET A 1 7.06 -5.26 -4.66
N SER A 2 6.03 -4.64 -4.08
CA SER A 2 5.40 -5.11 -2.85
C SER A 2 4.80 -6.50 -3.09
N ALA A 3 5.20 -7.48 -2.30
CA ALA A 3 4.69 -8.84 -2.39
C ALA A 3 3.21 -8.89 -1.92
N PRO A 4 2.35 -9.74 -2.51
CA PRO A 4 0.94 -9.83 -2.11
C PRO A 4 0.79 -10.19 -0.63
N PHE A 5 1.79 -10.88 -0.08
CA PHE A 5 1.91 -11.26 1.32
C PHE A 5 1.92 -10.07 2.28
N ALA A 6 2.50 -8.93 1.92
CA ALA A 6 2.47 -7.76 2.80
C ALA A 6 1.08 -7.12 2.86
N LEU A 7 0.37 -7.08 1.72
CA LEU A 7 -0.97 -6.50 1.61
C LEU A 7 -2.03 -7.36 2.30
N LEU A 8 -1.97 -8.67 2.15
CA LEU A 8 -2.89 -9.60 2.82
C LEU A 8 -2.49 -9.90 4.27
N GLY A 9 -1.18 -9.93 4.54
CA GLY A 9 -0.64 -10.32 5.82
C GLY A 9 -1.05 -9.38 6.95
N LEU A 10 -1.13 -8.07 6.70
CA LEU A 10 -1.50 -7.10 7.73
C LEU A 10 -2.98 -7.22 8.17
N PRO A 11 -3.99 -7.17 7.28
CA PRO A 11 -5.38 -7.43 7.66
C PRO A 11 -5.58 -8.80 8.31
N ALA A 12 -4.99 -9.85 7.75
CA ALA A 12 -5.13 -11.20 8.29
C ALA A 12 -4.51 -11.34 9.68
N ALA A 13 -3.29 -10.82 9.89
CA ALA A 13 -2.60 -10.90 11.18
C ALA A 13 -3.33 -10.12 12.27
N LEU A 14 -3.90 -8.95 11.96
CA LEU A 14 -4.68 -8.17 12.91
C LEU A 14 -6.02 -8.82 13.24
N PHE A 15 -6.72 -9.37 12.25
CA PHE A 15 -7.95 -10.13 12.46
C PHE A 15 -7.72 -11.37 13.33
N VAL A 16 -6.73 -12.20 12.98
CA VAL A 16 -6.38 -13.41 13.77
C VAL A 16 -5.87 -13.04 15.15
N GLY A 17 -5.07 -11.97 15.26
CA GLY A 17 -4.58 -11.46 16.54
C GLY A 17 -5.71 -11.04 17.48
N ALA A 18 -6.73 -10.38 16.92
CA ALA A 18 -7.94 -10.02 17.66
C ALA A 18 -8.72 -11.24 18.15
N LEU A 19 -9.00 -12.21 17.25
CA LEU A 19 -9.68 -13.46 17.58
C LEU A 19 -8.97 -14.25 18.70
N LEU A 20 -7.65 -14.41 18.59
CA LEU A 20 -6.87 -15.10 19.61
C LEU A 20 -6.80 -14.30 20.92
N GLY A 21 -6.82 -12.98 20.82
CA GLY A 21 -6.80 -12.06 21.96
C GLY A 21 -8.08 -12.09 22.81
N GLU A 22 -9.21 -12.55 22.27
CA GLU A 22 -10.47 -12.68 23.03
C GLU A 22 -10.36 -13.70 24.16
N ARG A 23 -9.52 -14.73 23.99
CA ARG A 23 -9.29 -15.77 24.99
C ARG A 23 -8.50 -15.28 26.19
N VAL A 24 -8.07 -14.02 26.17
CA VAL A 24 -7.14 -13.48 27.16
C VAL A 24 -7.69 -12.21 27.79
N THR A 25 -7.57 -12.11 29.11
CA THR A 25 -8.16 -11.01 29.88
C THR A 25 -7.22 -9.80 30.00
N ARG A 26 -5.91 -10.02 30.11
CA ARG A 26 -4.94 -8.93 30.35
C ARG A 26 -4.50 -8.26 29.05
N SER A 27 -4.47 -6.92 29.04
CA SER A 27 -4.13 -6.09 27.88
C SER A 27 -2.72 -6.34 27.33
N TRP A 28 -1.73 -6.60 28.18
CA TRP A 28 -0.36 -6.91 27.73
C TRP A 28 -0.28 -8.27 27.02
N GLN A 29 -1.08 -9.25 27.44
CA GLN A 29 -1.13 -10.55 26.77
C GLN A 29 -1.83 -10.43 25.41
N LYS A 30 -2.90 -9.63 25.29
CA LYS A 30 -3.52 -9.31 23.98
C LYS A 30 -2.52 -8.69 23.02
N SER A 31 -1.67 -7.78 23.52
CA SER A 31 -0.58 -7.19 22.75
C SER A 31 0.41 -8.25 22.29
N LEU A 32 0.84 -9.16 23.18
CA LEU A 32 1.75 -10.25 22.81
C LEU A 32 1.17 -11.19 21.77
N VAL A 33 -0.10 -11.58 21.92
CA VAL A 33 -0.79 -12.46 20.96
C VAL A 33 -0.87 -11.78 19.59
N THR A 34 -1.22 -10.50 19.53
CA THR A 34 -1.29 -9.74 18.28
C THR A 34 0.10 -9.57 17.66
N GLY A 35 1.14 -9.30 18.46
CA GLY A 35 2.51 -9.26 17.97
C GLY A 35 2.97 -10.62 17.42
N ALA A 36 2.59 -11.71 18.09
CA ALA A 36 2.92 -13.07 17.68
C ALA A 36 2.29 -13.46 16.35
N THR A 37 1.09 -12.97 16.00
CA THR A 37 0.49 -13.22 14.68
C THR A 37 1.16 -12.44 13.55
N MET A 38 1.79 -11.31 13.85
CA MET A 38 2.53 -10.50 12.88
C MET A 38 3.96 -11.02 12.63
N LEU A 39 4.56 -11.72 13.61
CA LEU A 39 5.92 -12.26 13.50
C LEU A 39 6.14 -13.21 12.31
N PRO A 40 5.23 -14.16 11.99
CA PRO A 40 5.36 -14.99 10.79
C PRO A 40 5.40 -14.17 9.49
N VAL A 41 4.56 -13.13 9.38
CA VAL A 41 4.57 -12.23 8.22
C VAL A 41 5.91 -11.52 8.12
N LEU A 42 6.41 -10.97 9.23
CA LEU A 42 7.74 -10.35 9.30
C LEU A 42 8.84 -11.34 8.88
N GLY A 43 8.84 -12.54 9.46
CA GLY A 43 9.81 -13.59 9.17
C GLY A 43 9.82 -13.98 7.70
N LEU A 44 8.64 -14.16 7.08
CA LEU A 44 8.51 -14.44 5.66
C LEU A 44 9.09 -13.31 4.80
N LEU A 45 8.79 -12.05 5.12
CA LEU A 45 9.31 -10.90 4.36
C LEU A 45 10.83 -10.77 4.47
N VAL A 46 11.38 -11.05 5.65
CA VAL A 46 12.82 -11.06 5.90
C VAL A 46 13.50 -12.21 5.17
N LEU A 47 13.01 -13.44 5.32
CA LEU A 47 13.55 -14.63 4.64
C LEU A 47 13.48 -14.50 3.11
N ALA A 48 12.42 -13.90 2.58
CA ALA A 48 12.26 -13.67 1.14
C ALA A 48 13.12 -12.51 0.59
N GLY A 49 13.86 -11.80 1.44
CA GLY A 49 14.70 -10.66 1.04
C GLY A 49 13.92 -9.45 0.48
N GLN A 50 12.65 -9.30 0.85
CA GLN A 50 11.73 -8.34 0.22
C GLN A 50 11.80 -6.96 0.89
N ARG A 51 12.82 -6.17 0.56
CA ARG A 51 13.10 -4.86 1.19
C ARG A 51 11.92 -3.87 1.20
N MET A 52 11.24 -3.68 0.07
CA MET A 52 10.17 -2.69 -0.03
C MET A 52 8.94 -3.17 0.73
N SER A 53 8.59 -4.45 0.57
CA SER A 53 7.49 -5.10 1.30
C SER A 53 7.71 -5.02 2.81
N LEU A 54 8.94 -5.25 3.28
CA LEU A 54 9.32 -5.13 4.70
C LEU A 54 9.15 -3.69 5.20
N ALA A 55 9.71 -2.72 4.49
CA ALA A 55 9.61 -1.30 4.85
C ALA A 55 8.15 -0.84 4.89
N THR A 56 7.37 -1.19 3.87
CA THR A 56 5.94 -0.85 3.81
C THR A 56 5.15 -1.57 4.89
N PHE A 57 5.45 -2.84 5.20
CA PHE A 57 4.78 -3.58 6.28
C PHE A 57 4.99 -2.94 7.66
N LEU A 58 6.24 -2.56 7.97
CA LEU A 58 6.57 -1.87 9.22
C LEU A 58 5.89 -0.50 9.31
N LEU A 59 5.92 0.26 8.21
CA LEU A 59 5.24 1.55 8.12
C LEU A 59 3.72 1.40 8.34
N GLY A 60 3.09 0.42 7.69
CA GLY A 60 1.65 0.14 7.85
C GLY A 60 1.28 -0.24 9.26
N THR A 61 2.08 -1.10 9.86
CA THR A 61 1.90 -1.47 11.26
C THR A 61 2.01 -0.24 12.17
N GLY A 62 2.95 0.67 11.87
CA GLY A 62 3.06 1.97 12.53
C GLY A 62 1.81 2.83 12.36
N VAL A 63 1.30 2.97 11.13
CA VAL A 63 0.07 3.74 10.83
C VAL A 63 -1.15 3.12 11.53
N CYS A 64 -1.28 1.80 11.52
CA CYS A 64 -2.31 1.08 12.27
C CYS A 64 -2.19 1.34 13.78
N ALA A 65 -0.97 1.43 14.32
CA ALA A 65 -0.74 1.74 15.73
C ALA A 65 -1.09 3.19 16.11
N LEU A 66 -1.16 4.11 15.15
CA LEU A 66 -1.71 5.45 15.37
C LEU A 66 -3.24 5.43 15.51
N VAL A 67 -3.91 4.51 14.80
CA VAL A 67 -5.38 4.35 14.86
C VAL A 67 -5.83 3.49 16.03
N LEU A 68 -5.07 2.43 16.32
CA LEU A 68 -5.34 1.46 17.38
C LEU A 68 -4.16 1.43 18.37
N PRO A 69 -4.19 2.23 19.46
CA PRO A 69 -3.07 2.37 20.38
C PRO A 69 -2.57 1.07 21.02
N SER A 70 -3.43 0.05 21.11
CA SER A 70 -3.01 -1.28 21.59
C SER A 70 -1.95 -1.95 20.70
N LEU A 71 -1.80 -1.51 19.45
CA LEU A 71 -0.77 -1.98 18.52
C LEU A 71 0.58 -1.28 18.70
N GLN A 72 0.71 -0.24 19.52
CA GLN A 72 1.98 0.47 19.70
C GLN A 72 3.10 -0.44 20.24
N ARG A 73 2.78 -1.31 21.21
CA ARG A 73 3.75 -2.27 21.76
C ARG A 73 4.14 -3.35 20.75
N PRO A 74 3.19 -4.02 20.05
CA PRO A 74 3.51 -4.90 18.93
C PRO A 74 4.35 -4.22 17.84
N ALA A 75 3.98 -3.00 17.43
CA ALA A 75 4.69 -2.25 16.40
C ALA A 75 6.14 -1.97 16.80
N LEU A 76 6.36 -1.52 18.04
CA LEU A 76 7.71 -1.29 18.57
C LEU A 76 8.50 -2.60 18.67
N ALA A 77 7.86 -3.68 19.12
CA ALA A 77 8.51 -4.99 19.20
C ALA A 77 8.94 -5.50 17.81
N LEU A 78 8.10 -5.33 16.78
CA LEU A 78 8.45 -5.69 15.40
C LEU A 78 9.57 -4.81 14.84
N LEU A 79 9.54 -3.51 15.15
CA LEU A 79 10.60 -2.57 14.75
C LEU A 79 11.95 -2.97 15.35
N VAL A 80 11.98 -3.41 16.62
CA VAL A 80 13.19 -3.91 17.30
C VAL A 80 13.58 -5.31 16.84
N ALA A 81 12.61 -6.19 16.59
CA ALA A 81 12.87 -7.56 16.11
C ALA A 81 13.42 -7.58 14.68
N SER A 82 13.05 -6.61 13.85
CA SER A 82 13.49 -6.52 12.45
C SER A 82 15.02 -6.51 12.28
N PRO A 83 15.80 -5.61 12.91
CA PRO A 83 17.27 -5.63 12.79
C PRO A 83 17.89 -6.90 13.38
N VAL A 84 17.29 -7.50 14.42
CA VAL A 84 17.77 -8.77 14.98
C VAL A 84 17.61 -9.90 13.95
N LEU A 85 16.42 -10.04 13.35
CA LEU A 85 16.16 -11.05 12.32
C LEU A 85 17.02 -10.84 11.08
N ILE A 86 17.19 -9.59 10.64
CA ILE A 86 18.08 -9.25 9.52
C ILE A 86 19.53 -9.61 9.87
N GLY A 87 20.01 -9.30 11.07
CA GLY A 87 21.35 -9.66 11.52
C GLY A 87 21.58 -11.17 11.54
N LEU A 88 20.58 -11.95 11.95
CA LEU A 88 20.63 -13.42 11.91
C LEU A 88 20.73 -13.96 10.47
N LEU A 89 20.22 -13.25 9.45
CA LEU A 89 20.38 -13.66 8.06
C LEU A 89 21.83 -13.62 7.59
N ALA A 90 22.70 -12.79 8.18
CA ALA A 90 24.10 -12.70 7.75
C ALA A 90 24.81 -14.06 7.81
N SER A 91 24.45 -14.90 8.78
CA SER A 91 24.95 -16.27 8.91
C SER A 91 24.00 -17.31 8.30
N ALA A 92 22.68 -17.17 8.46
CA ALA A 92 21.71 -18.18 8.04
C ALA A 92 21.42 -18.16 6.52
N SER A 93 21.44 -16.99 5.89
CA SER A 93 21.20 -16.81 4.46
C SER A 93 21.91 -15.54 3.95
N PRO A 94 23.22 -15.65 3.62
CA PRO A 94 24.02 -14.51 3.17
C PRO A 94 23.43 -13.82 1.93
N GLU A 95 22.75 -14.56 1.07
CA GLU A 95 22.05 -14.02 -0.10
C GLU A 95 20.91 -13.07 0.31
N ALA A 96 19.99 -13.51 1.18
CA ALA A 96 18.89 -12.68 1.67
C ALA A 96 19.42 -11.43 2.40
N PHE A 97 20.50 -11.57 3.18
CA PHE A 97 21.18 -10.44 3.82
C PHE A 97 21.74 -9.44 2.80
N GLY A 98 22.45 -9.93 1.78
CA GLY A 98 23.00 -9.09 0.71
C GLY A 98 21.93 -8.31 -0.04
N HIS A 99 20.76 -8.92 -0.26
CA HIS A 99 19.61 -8.27 -0.88
C HIS A 99 18.97 -7.18 0.00
N LEU A 100 18.81 -7.45 1.31
CA LEU A 100 18.17 -6.52 2.24
C LEU A 100 19.06 -5.36 2.65
N VAL A 101 20.34 -5.62 2.93
CA VAL A 101 21.26 -4.64 3.52
C VAL A 101 22.17 -4.07 2.45
N THR A 102 23.05 -4.89 1.87
CA THR A 102 24.11 -4.43 0.96
C THR A 102 23.54 -3.74 -0.28
N LYS A 103 22.60 -4.39 -0.98
CA LYS A 103 21.98 -3.83 -2.19
C LYS A 103 21.16 -2.57 -1.89
N THR A 104 20.49 -2.52 -0.74
CA THR A 104 19.73 -1.34 -0.30
C THR A 104 20.68 -0.18 -0.01
N GLN A 105 21.76 -0.42 0.73
CA GLN A 105 22.79 0.58 1.02
C GLN A 105 23.42 1.12 -0.27
N THR A 106 23.87 0.24 -1.17
CA THR A 106 24.48 0.64 -2.44
C THR A 106 23.52 1.46 -3.30
N GLN A 107 22.24 1.05 -3.38
CA GLN A 107 21.25 1.77 -4.17
C GLN A 107 20.83 3.11 -3.56
N LEU A 108 20.80 3.23 -2.23
CA LEU A 108 20.53 4.51 -1.58
C LEU A 108 21.72 5.48 -1.73
N ALA A 109 22.95 4.97 -1.55
CA ALA A 109 24.17 5.76 -1.70
C ALA A 109 24.38 6.25 -3.15
N HIS A 110 23.91 5.48 -4.13
CA HIS A 110 24.06 5.78 -5.55
C HIS A 110 22.70 5.80 -6.25
N PHE A 111 21.70 6.45 -5.64
CA PHE A 111 20.32 6.44 -6.15
C PHE A 111 20.25 6.93 -7.59
N ALA A 112 20.94 8.02 -7.93
CA ALA A 112 20.99 8.63 -9.25
C ALA A 112 21.39 7.64 -10.37
N SER A 113 22.34 6.76 -10.09
CA SER A 113 22.85 5.75 -11.02
C SER A 113 22.21 4.37 -10.81
N SER A 114 21.25 4.24 -9.91
CA SER A 114 20.51 3.00 -9.70
C SER A 114 19.40 2.88 -10.76
N PRO A 115 18.93 1.66 -11.08
CA PRO A 115 17.79 1.49 -12.00
C PRO A 115 16.55 2.29 -11.59
N TYR A 116 16.32 2.48 -10.29
CA TYR A 116 15.21 3.27 -9.77
C TYR A 116 15.37 4.77 -10.05
N GLY A 117 16.56 5.32 -9.80
CA GLY A 117 16.83 6.73 -10.09
C GLY A 117 16.78 7.02 -11.58
N GLN A 118 17.21 6.07 -12.42
CA GLN A 118 17.14 6.23 -13.86
C GLN A 118 15.70 6.16 -14.41
N ILE A 119 14.86 5.25 -13.89
CA ILE A 119 13.42 5.21 -14.20
C ILE A 119 12.73 6.50 -13.76
N TYR A 120 13.04 6.99 -12.55
CA TYR A 120 12.52 8.25 -12.04
C TYR A 120 12.91 9.42 -12.94
N ASN A 121 14.19 9.51 -13.33
CA ASN A 121 14.69 10.55 -14.23
C ASN A 121 13.93 10.51 -15.57
N ARG A 122 13.79 9.31 -16.15
CA ARG A 122 13.05 9.13 -17.40
C ARG A 122 11.60 9.60 -17.29
N ALA A 123 10.90 9.19 -16.24
CA ALA A 123 9.54 9.62 -15.99
C ALA A 123 9.46 11.15 -15.84
N ALA A 124 10.40 11.77 -15.13
CA ALA A 124 10.47 13.22 -14.97
C ALA A 124 10.62 13.95 -16.32
N VAL A 125 11.51 13.49 -17.20
CA VAL A 125 11.69 14.07 -18.55
C VAL A 125 10.40 13.98 -19.38
N MET A 126 9.69 12.86 -19.29
CA MET A 126 8.40 12.67 -19.97
C MET A 126 7.31 13.60 -19.43
N ILE A 127 7.24 13.75 -18.10
CA ILE A 127 6.29 14.65 -17.43
C ILE A 127 6.58 16.11 -17.80
N GLU A 128 7.85 16.52 -17.85
CA GLU A 128 8.23 17.89 -18.23
C GLU A 128 7.91 18.22 -19.68
N ALA A 129 8.01 17.24 -20.58
CA ALA A 129 7.65 17.42 -21.97
C ALA A 129 6.12 17.50 -22.18
N HIS A 130 5.34 16.79 -21.36
CA HIS A 130 3.87 16.72 -21.48
C HIS A 130 3.15 17.00 -20.15
N PRO A 131 3.34 18.18 -19.53
CA PRO A 131 2.90 18.43 -18.14
C PRO A 131 1.37 18.53 -17.99
N ALA A 132 0.65 18.89 -19.05
CA ALA A 132 -0.79 19.12 -18.99
C ALA A 132 -1.61 17.84 -19.23
N MET A 133 -1.28 17.08 -20.27
CA MET A 133 -2.10 15.95 -20.73
C MET A 133 -1.38 14.60 -20.60
N GLY A 134 -0.09 14.59 -20.27
CA GLY A 134 0.73 13.38 -20.33
C GLY A 134 0.79 12.81 -21.76
N LEU A 135 1.07 11.52 -21.83
CA LEU A 135 1.29 10.78 -23.07
C LEU A 135 0.23 9.70 -23.35
N GLY A 136 -0.81 9.61 -22.51
CA GLY A 136 -1.87 8.60 -22.59
C GLY A 136 -1.56 7.34 -21.78
N ASP A 137 -2.41 6.32 -21.93
CA ASP A 137 -2.30 5.08 -21.17
C ASP A 137 -0.99 4.31 -21.50
N ASP A 138 -0.44 3.62 -20.49
CA ASP A 138 0.82 2.86 -20.58
C ASP A 138 2.00 3.66 -21.20
N ALA A 139 2.06 4.97 -20.92
CA ALA A 139 2.98 5.89 -21.60
C ALA A 139 4.44 5.47 -21.43
N PHE A 140 4.84 5.06 -20.23
CA PHE A 140 6.22 4.68 -19.95
C PHE A 140 6.67 3.51 -20.83
N ARG A 141 5.83 2.49 -21.02
CA ARG A 141 6.15 1.36 -21.88
C ARG A 141 6.29 1.74 -23.35
N HIS A 142 5.41 2.62 -23.83
CA HIS A 142 5.34 2.98 -25.26
C HIS A 142 6.37 4.03 -25.67
N TYR A 143 6.62 5.01 -24.81
CA TYR A 143 7.39 6.20 -25.18
C TYR A 143 8.75 6.30 -24.50
N CYS A 144 9.08 5.49 -23.48
CA CYS A 144 10.38 5.60 -22.79
C CYS A 144 11.59 5.56 -23.73
N ARG A 145 11.49 4.78 -24.82
CA ARG A 145 12.57 4.60 -25.81
C ARG A 145 12.63 5.69 -26.88
N SER A 146 11.70 6.64 -26.92
CA SER A 146 11.70 7.71 -27.90
C SER A 146 12.89 8.64 -27.70
N GLU A 147 13.54 9.01 -28.81
CA GLU A 147 14.76 9.84 -28.81
C GLU A 147 14.57 11.18 -28.09
N GLU A 148 13.37 11.76 -28.17
CA GLU A 148 13.00 13.02 -27.51
C GLU A 148 13.13 12.99 -25.98
N PHE A 149 13.05 11.80 -25.36
CA PHE A 149 13.19 11.63 -23.91
C PHE A 149 14.57 11.13 -23.50
N LEU A 150 15.45 10.75 -24.46
CA LEU A 150 16.82 10.30 -24.22
C LEU A 150 17.75 11.48 -23.87
N ARG A 151 17.40 12.25 -22.85
CA ARG A 151 18.12 13.45 -22.42
C ARG A 151 18.22 13.53 -20.89
N PRO A 152 19.18 14.30 -20.36
CA PRO A 152 19.29 14.51 -18.92
C PRO A 152 18.00 15.12 -18.35
N GLY A 153 17.47 14.52 -17.29
CA GLY A 153 16.38 15.08 -16.52
C GLY A 153 16.77 16.26 -15.61
N PRO A 154 15.77 16.94 -15.04
CA PRO A 154 15.91 18.22 -14.33
C PRO A 154 16.73 18.14 -13.04
N SER A 155 16.86 16.96 -12.45
CA SER A 155 17.63 16.72 -11.23
C SER A 155 19.11 16.38 -11.48
N HIS A 156 19.58 16.49 -12.73
CA HIS A 156 20.97 16.18 -13.15
C HIS A 156 21.47 14.78 -12.69
N LEU A 157 20.56 13.84 -12.42
CA LEU A 157 20.88 12.46 -12.08
C LEU A 157 21.44 11.77 -13.36
N GLN A 158 22.75 11.54 -13.49
CA GLN A 158 23.36 10.85 -14.67
C GLN A 158 24.29 9.70 -14.23
N PRO A 159 24.31 8.54 -14.95
CA PRO A 159 25.05 8.46 -16.24
C PRO A 159 24.41 7.81 -17.48
N ASP A 160 23.16 7.33 -17.52
CA ASP A 160 22.55 7.05 -18.84
C ASP A 160 21.06 7.38 -18.93
N GLY A 161 20.70 8.60 -18.51
CA GLY A 161 19.46 9.29 -18.92
C GLY A 161 19.41 9.53 -20.44
N GLY A 162 19.47 8.46 -21.23
CA GLY A 162 19.74 8.39 -22.66
C GLY A 162 19.84 6.95 -23.22
N GLY A 163 19.95 5.91 -22.38
CA GLY A 163 19.95 4.49 -22.80
C GLY A 163 18.57 3.82 -22.67
N VAL A 164 18.33 2.75 -23.45
CA VAL A 164 17.05 2.01 -23.48
C VAL A 164 16.90 0.93 -22.40
N LEU A 165 17.96 0.67 -21.62
CA LEU A 165 17.99 -0.42 -20.63
C LEU A 165 17.01 -0.23 -19.46
N VAL A 166 16.61 1.01 -19.19
CA VAL A 166 15.70 1.39 -18.11
C VAL A 166 14.24 1.38 -18.54
N CYS A 167 13.99 1.20 -19.85
CA CYS A 167 12.66 1.17 -20.42
C CYS A 167 11.99 -0.18 -20.21
N VAL A 168 11.39 -0.29 -19.02
CA VAL A 168 10.53 -1.39 -18.58
C VAL A 168 9.06 -1.05 -18.80
N GLN A 169 8.15 -1.87 -18.26
CA GLN A 169 6.71 -1.72 -18.49
C GLN A 169 6.06 -0.56 -17.72
N HIS A 170 6.65 -0.04 -16.65
CA HIS A 170 6.03 1.00 -15.82
C HIS A 170 7.07 1.72 -14.94
N THR A 171 6.70 2.89 -14.39
CA THR A 171 7.57 3.79 -13.61
C THR A 171 7.88 3.32 -12.18
N HIS A 172 7.46 2.09 -11.84
CA HIS A 172 7.55 1.51 -10.49
C HIS A 172 6.97 2.38 -9.37
N ASN A 173 6.09 3.32 -9.67
CA ASN A 173 5.43 4.20 -8.71
C ASN A 173 4.13 4.71 -9.34
N HIS A 174 2.98 4.45 -8.71
CA HIS A 174 1.68 4.78 -9.32
C HIS A 174 1.48 6.29 -9.54
N VAL A 175 2.06 7.15 -8.68
CA VAL A 175 1.96 8.61 -8.86
C VAL A 175 2.77 9.07 -10.07
N LEU A 176 3.98 8.52 -10.27
CA LEU A 176 4.75 8.76 -11.48
C LEU A 176 4.04 8.21 -12.72
N GLU A 177 3.44 7.03 -12.64
CA GLU A 177 2.66 6.43 -13.72
C GLU A 177 1.48 7.32 -14.11
N ALA A 178 0.70 7.79 -13.12
CA ALA A 178 -0.38 8.74 -13.33
C ALA A 178 0.12 10.04 -13.98
N ALA A 179 1.25 10.59 -13.51
CA ALA A 179 1.82 11.80 -14.06
C ALA A 179 2.34 11.63 -15.50
N THR A 180 3.00 10.50 -15.83
CA THR A 180 3.45 10.23 -17.21
C THR A 180 2.26 10.02 -18.15
N ASN A 181 1.20 9.38 -17.66
CA ASN A 181 0.04 9.05 -18.49
C ASN A 181 -0.88 10.25 -18.71
N SER A 182 -1.06 11.10 -17.70
CA SER A 182 -2.13 12.12 -17.67
C SER A 182 -1.68 13.52 -17.29
N GLY A 183 -0.37 13.75 -17.13
CA GLY A 183 0.19 15.03 -16.70
C GLY A 183 -0.12 15.34 -15.24
N PHE A 184 0.20 16.57 -14.82
CA PHE A 184 -0.07 17.06 -13.47
C PHE A 184 -1.55 17.08 -13.09
N PRO A 185 -2.51 17.45 -13.98
CA PRO A 185 -3.92 17.43 -13.64
C PRO A 185 -4.42 16.03 -13.27
N GLY A 186 -4.09 15.01 -14.06
CA GLY A 186 -4.51 13.65 -13.76
C GLY A 186 -3.76 13.04 -12.57
N ALA A 187 -2.47 13.35 -12.38
CA ALA A 187 -1.76 13.00 -11.15
C ALA A 187 -2.39 13.62 -9.89
N ALA A 188 -2.84 14.86 -9.96
CA ALA A 188 -3.53 15.52 -8.85
C ALA A 188 -4.87 14.85 -8.53
N LEU A 189 -5.65 14.47 -9.55
CA LEU A 189 -6.88 13.69 -9.38
C LEU A 189 -6.60 12.31 -8.78
N PHE A 190 -5.53 11.64 -9.23
CA PHE A 190 -5.11 10.34 -8.70
C PHE A 190 -4.72 10.43 -7.22
N ILE A 191 -3.91 11.43 -6.83
CA ILE A 191 -3.55 11.68 -5.42
C ILE A 191 -4.80 12.00 -4.59
N THR A 192 -5.72 12.80 -5.13
CA THR A 192 -6.98 13.14 -4.45
C THR A 192 -7.86 11.89 -4.24
N MET A 193 -7.92 11.00 -5.23
CA MET A 193 -8.62 9.73 -5.14
C MET A 193 -8.02 8.86 -4.02
N ILE A 194 -6.70 8.66 -3.99
CA ILE A 194 -6.02 7.92 -2.92
C ILE A 194 -6.30 8.56 -1.55
N GLY A 195 -6.16 9.87 -1.45
CA GLY A 195 -6.46 10.62 -0.23
C GLY A 195 -7.91 10.41 0.23
N SER A 196 -8.87 10.39 -0.69
CA SER A 196 -10.27 10.13 -0.39
C SER A 196 -10.49 8.72 0.18
N TRP A 197 -9.81 7.71 -0.38
CA TRP A 197 -9.87 6.33 0.12
C TRP A 197 -9.30 6.25 1.54
N TRP A 198 -8.12 6.84 1.78
CA TRP A 198 -7.53 6.87 3.11
C TRP A 198 -8.37 7.62 4.14
N LEU A 199 -9.01 8.72 3.74
CA LEU A 199 -9.90 9.47 4.61
C LEU A 199 -11.13 8.65 5.01
N VAL A 200 -11.77 7.98 4.04
CA VAL A 200 -12.95 7.14 4.31
C VAL A 200 -12.55 5.94 5.18
N LEU A 201 -11.56 5.16 4.75
CA LEU A 201 -11.11 3.98 5.49
C LEU A 201 -10.55 4.33 6.87
N GLY A 202 -9.82 5.44 6.99
CA GLY A 202 -9.29 5.90 8.27
C GLY A 202 -10.37 6.44 9.22
N ARG A 203 -11.52 6.89 8.71
CA ARG A 203 -12.69 7.20 9.55
C ARG A 203 -13.36 5.91 10.02
N THR A 204 -13.60 4.97 9.12
CA THR A 204 -14.17 3.64 9.43
C THR A 204 -13.31 2.88 10.44
N ALA A 205 -11.99 2.91 10.31
CA ALA A 205 -11.05 2.25 11.23
C ALA A 205 -10.99 2.90 12.63
N ARG A 206 -11.31 4.20 12.74
CA ARG A 206 -11.39 4.91 14.02
C ARG A 206 -12.72 4.72 14.73
N ARG A 207 -13.77 4.33 14.00
CA ARG A 207 -15.09 4.04 14.56
C ARG A 207 -15.08 2.64 15.17
N GLN A 208 -14.95 2.57 16.49
CA GLN A 208 -14.80 1.32 17.24
C GLN A 208 -15.99 0.99 18.15
N VAL A 209 -16.92 1.94 18.33
CA VAL A 209 -18.05 1.81 19.26
C VAL A 209 -19.00 0.71 18.79
N GLY A 210 -19.29 -0.26 19.66
CA GLY A 210 -20.24 -1.34 19.40
C GLY A 210 -19.72 -2.47 18.51
N LEU A 211 -18.43 -2.43 18.13
CA LEU A 211 -17.80 -3.47 17.30
C LEU A 211 -17.08 -4.51 18.15
N SER A 212 -17.04 -5.74 17.65
CA SER A 212 -16.20 -6.80 18.22
C SER A 212 -14.71 -6.51 17.98
N ALA A 213 -13.84 -7.19 18.72
CA ALA A 213 -12.39 -7.02 18.55
C ALA A 213 -11.93 -7.41 17.14
N GLU A 214 -12.55 -8.45 16.56
CA GLU A 214 -12.20 -8.94 15.23
C GLU A 214 -12.58 -7.94 14.12
N GLU A 215 -13.73 -7.27 14.26
CA GLU A 215 -14.19 -6.23 13.33
C GLU A 215 -13.26 -5.01 13.37
N ILE A 216 -12.83 -4.61 14.57
CA ILE A 216 -11.86 -3.53 14.74
C ILE A 216 -10.53 -3.91 14.08
N GLY A 217 -10.02 -5.12 14.34
CA GLY A 217 -8.78 -5.62 13.76
C GLY A 217 -8.83 -5.68 12.23
N TRP A 218 -9.94 -6.15 11.67
CA TRP A 218 -10.19 -6.20 10.22
C TRP A 218 -10.20 -4.80 9.60
N ARG A 219 -10.99 -3.87 10.15
CA ARG A 219 -11.11 -2.49 9.64
C ARG A 219 -9.79 -1.73 9.67
N VAL A 220 -9.06 -1.83 10.78
CA VAL A 220 -7.72 -1.21 10.93
C VAL A 220 -6.73 -1.83 9.95
N GLY A 221 -6.79 -3.16 9.78
CA GLY A 221 -5.97 -3.87 8.80
C GLY A 221 -6.22 -3.46 7.36
N LEU A 222 -7.49 -3.34 6.95
CA LEU A 222 -7.88 -2.87 5.61
C LEU A 222 -7.40 -1.43 5.34
N PHE A 223 -7.52 -0.54 6.33
CA PHE A 223 -6.94 0.80 6.24
C PHE A 223 -5.42 0.74 6.07
N GLY A 224 -4.72 -0.07 6.88
CA GLY A 224 -3.28 -0.29 6.74
C GLY A 224 -2.89 -0.80 5.36
N ALA A 225 -3.61 -1.79 4.83
CA ALA A 225 -3.36 -2.34 3.49
C ALA A 225 -3.52 -1.28 2.38
N ALA A 226 -4.54 -0.42 2.46
CA ALA A 226 -4.74 0.68 1.52
C ALA A 226 -3.62 1.73 1.58
N VAL A 227 -3.12 2.04 2.78
CA VAL A 227 -1.97 2.94 2.97
C VAL A 227 -0.69 2.31 2.40
N LEU A 228 -0.50 1.01 2.59
CA LEU A 228 0.64 0.27 2.05
C LEU A 228 0.66 0.27 0.53
N HIS A 229 -0.51 0.02 -0.05
CA HIS A 229 -0.65 -0.10 -1.49
C HIS A 229 -0.57 1.23 -2.23
N GLU A 230 -0.73 2.37 -1.56
CA GLU A 230 -0.67 3.67 -2.24
C GLU A 230 0.35 4.61 -1.59
N TRP A 231 1.32 4.04 -0.87
CA TRP A 231 2.33 4.86 -0.22
C TRP A 231 3.18 5.59 -1.28
N PRO A 232 3.33 6.93 -1.22
CA PRO A 232 3.93 7.71 -2.31
C PRO A 232 5.37 7.35 -2.64
N LEU A 233 6.10 6.78 -1.67
CA LEU A 233 7.50 6.38 -1.80
C LEU A 233 7.67 4.88 -2.07
N SER A 234 6.57 4.12 -2.16
CA SER A 234 6.63 2.69 -2.43
C SER A 234 7.01 2.42 -3.88
N SER A 235 7.74 1.32 -4.08
CA SER A 235 8.04 0.80 -5.40
C SER A 235 7.09 -0.34 -5.75
N GLN A 236 6.27 -0.10 -6.76
CA GLN A 236 5.09 -0.90 -7.08
C GLN A 236 5.12 -1.43 -8.51
N SER A 237 4.20 -2.34 -8.78
CA SER A 237 3.90 -2.75 -10.15
C SER A 237 3.13 -1.66 -10.89
N ALA A 238 2.68 -1.93 -12.12
CA ALA A 238 1.66 -1.11 -12.75
C ALA A 238 0.37 -1.12 -11.93
N PHE A 239 -0.33 0.02 -11.90
CA PHE A 239 -1.53 0.21 -11.08
C PHE A 239 -2.68 -0.73 -11.48
N LEU A 240 -2.97 -0.83 -12.79
CA LEU A 240 -4.08 -1.63 -13.32
C LEU A 240 -3.67 -3.03 -13.79
N ASN A 241 -2.38 -3.28 -13.96
CA ASN A 241 -1.89 -4.45 -14.69
C ASN A 241 -0.94 -5.27 -13.82
N MET A 242 -1.49 -6.19 -13.00
CA MET A 242 -0.83 -7.35 -12.37
C MET A 242 -1.76 -8.01 -11.35
N PRO A 243 -1.54 -9.28 -10.95
CA PRO A 243 -2.32 -9.95 -9.89
C PRO A 243 -2.31 -9.20 -8.54
N LEU A 244 -1.29 -8.35 -8.31
CA LEU A 244 -1.19 -7.48 -7.15
C LEU A 244 -2.29 -6.40 -7.09
N GLY A 245 -2.63 -5.81 -8.24
CA GLY A 245 -3.71 -4.82 -8.33
C GLY A 245 -5.05 -5.44 -7.95
N GLY A 246 -5.32 -6.67 -8.42
CA GLY A 246 -6.55 -7.40 -8.07
C GLY A 246 -6.73 -7.57 -6.55
N ILE A 247 -5.69 -8.00 -5.84
CA ILE A 247 -5.73 -8.13 -4.38
C ILE A 247 -5.93 -6.77 -3.70
N ALA A 248 -5.25 -5.73 -4.17
CA ALA A 248 -5.39 -4.40 -3.59
C ALA A 248 -6.80 -3.84 -3.76
N PHE A 249 -7.39 -3.95 -4.95
CA PHE A 249 -8.77 -3.52 -5.20
C PHE A 249 -9.80 -4.35 -4.44
N LEU A 250 -9.55 -5.65 -4.23
CA LEU A 250 -10.42 -6.48 -3.38
C LEU A 250 -10.40 -5.99 -1.93
N LEU A 251 -9.22 -5.70 -1.36
CA LEU A 251 -9.11 -5.17 0.00
C LEU A 251 -9.69 -3.77 0.12
N LEU A 252 -9.45 -2.90 -0.88
CA LEU A 252 -10.06 -1.58 -0.95
C LEU A 252 -11.59 -1.69 -1.00
N GLY A 253 -12.13 -2.56 -1.85
CA GLY A 253 -13.57 -2.82 -1.95
C GLY A 253 -14.16 -3.33 -0.64
N ALA A 254 -13.48 -4.25 0.05
CA ALA A 254 -13.90 -4.71 1.38
C ALA A 254 -13.93 -3.55 2.40
N GLY A 255 -12.93 -2.68 2.38
CA GLY A 255 -12.89 -1.50 3.27
C GLY A 255 -13.99 -0.49 2.96
N LEU A 256 -14.25 -0.22 1.69
CA LEU A 256 -15.35 0.66 1.27
C LEU A 256 -16.72 0.06 1.62
N ALA A 257 -16.86 -1.27 1.57
CA ALA A 257 -18.07 -1.94 2.01
C ALA A 257 -18.34 -1.73 3.52
N GLU A 258 -17.30 -1.77 4.36
CA GLU A 258 -17.44 -1.42 5.79
C GLU A 258 -17.86 0.04 5.98
N ALA A 259 -17.32 0.96 5.19
CA ALA A 259 -17.74 2.37 5.22
C ALA A 259 -19.21 2.55 4.82
N VAL A 260 -19.69 1.80 3.82
CA VAL A 260 -21.11 1.80 3.42
C VAL A 260 -22.00 1.23 4.53
N ARG A 261 -21.56 0.17 5.24
CA ARG A 261 -22.30 -0.37 6.40
C ARG A 261 -22.46 0.66 7.50
N ASP A 262 -21.39 1.39 7.83
CA ASP A 262 -21.44 2.48 8.81
C ASP A 262 -22.44 3.57 8.41
N LEU A 263 -22.43 3.98 7.14
CA LEU A 263 -23.36 4.99 6.62
C LEU A 263 -24.83 4.55 6.71
N ARG A 264 -25.12 3.26 6.49
CA ARG A 264 -26.49 2.72 6.63
C ARG A 264 -26.92 2.65 8.09
N SER A 265 -26.01 2.25 8.98
CA SER A 265 -26.28 2.22 10.42
C SER A 265 -26.62 3.61 10.98
N ASP A 266 -26.06 4.68 10.42
CA ASP A 266 -26.31 6.06 10.86
C ASP A 266 -27.61 6.67 10.30
N ARG A 267 -28.18 6.07 9.26
CA ARG A 267 -29.38 6.59 8.56
C ARG A 267 -30.42 5.48 8.31
N PRO A 268 -31.03 4.92 9.37
CA PRO A 268 -32.05 3.86 9.22
C PRO A 268 -33.31 4.35 8.48
N ASP A 269 -33.60 5.65 8.57
CA ASP A 269 -34.73 6.34 7.94
C ASP A 269 -34.69 6.29 6.40
N VAL A 270 -33.50 6.36 5.81
CA VAL A 270 -33.31 6.27 4.35
C VAL A 270 -33.61 4.86 3.84
N GLU A 271 -33.29 3.83 4.61
CA GLU A 271 -33.51 2.44 4.23
C GLU A 271 -34.99 2.04 4.34
N GLU A 272 -35.69 2.55 5.36
CA GLU A 272 -37.13 2.37 5.53
C GLU A 272 -37.91 3.09 4.41
N THR A 273 -37.47 4.28 4.02
CA THR A 273 -38.05 5.03 2.88
C THR A 273 -37.83 4.30 1.56
N ALA A 274 -36.65 3.73 1.32
CA ALA A 274 -36.35 2.97 0.11
C ALA A 274 -37.15 1.65 0.03
N ARG A 275 -37.31 0.93 1.16
CA ARG A 275 -38.16 -0.27 1.24
C ARG A 275 -39.64 0.06 1.08
N GLY A 276 -40.10 1.17 1.66
CA GLY A 276 -41.46 1.71 1.49
C GLY A 276 -41.78 2.06 0.04
N ALA A 277 -40.84 2.68 -0.68
CA ALA A 277 -41.01 3.02 -2.09
C ALA A 277 -41.08 1.78 -3.01
N LEU A 278 -40.25 0.76 -2.74
CA LEU A 278 -40.27 -0.50 -3.51
C LEU A 278 -41.54 -1.32 -3.26
N THR A 279 -42.07 -1.32 -2.04
CA THR A 279 -43.33 -2.01 -1.71
C THR A 279 -44.56 -1.31 -2.31
N LEU A 280 -44.53 0.03 -2.43
CA LEU A 280 -45.59 0.78 -3.13
C LEU A 280 -45.58 0.54 -4.65
N SER A 281 -44.41 0.35 -5.26
CA SER A 281 -44.28 0.03 -6.69
C SER A 281 -44.71 -1.39 -7.07
N GLN A 282 -44.87 -2.30 -6.10
CA GLN A 282 -45.32 -3.68 -6.32
C GLN A 282 -46.82 -3.88 -6.07
N ARG A 283 -47.58 -2.82 -5.73
CA ARG A 283 -49.04 -2.93 -5.68
C ARG A 283 -49.59 -3.01 -7.11
N PRO A 284 -50.30 -4.08 -7.48
CA PRO A 284 -50.91 -4.17 -8.79
C PRO A 284 -51.92 -3.02 -8.94
N HIS A 285 -51.85 -2.31 -10.06
CA HIS A 285 -52.88 -1.37 -10.46
C HIS A 285 -54.16 -2.16 -10.71
N GLY A 286 -55.07 -2.12 -9.72
CA GLY A 286 -56.44 -2.62 -9.85
C GLY A 286 -57.35 -1.59 -10.51
#